data_AF-A0A316GZR2-F1
#
_entry.id   AF-A0A316GZR2-F1
#
_cell.length_a   1.000
_cell.length_b   1.000
_cell.length_c   1.000
_cell.angle_alpha   90.00
_cell.angle_beta   90.00
_cell.angle_gamma   90.00
#
_symmetry.space_group_name_H-M   'P 1'
#
loop_
_entity.id
_entity.type
_entity.pdbx_description
1 polymer ?
#
loop_
_entity_poly.entity_id
_entity_poly.type
_entity_poly.pdbx_seq_one_letter_code
_entity_poly.pdbx_strand_id
1 'polypeptide(L)'
;MATWQPDPSFYPSPRMAAKAPKETLAYVAAFDPDRRKPDAIAVVDVDPKSPSYSQIVGKVDMPNAGDELHHFGWNACSSCLCPNAPHPHMERRYLVVPGLRSSRLHIIDTKPDPRNPEIVRVIEPEEIAEKAGYSRLHTIHCGPEGIYVNALGNAEGKAPGGIFLLDSGSFDVLGQWEMDRGPQQLAYDFWWHLGHDTMVTSEWGTPDTFENGLVPEILLGSKYGRRLHFWDLHKRKHLQEIDFGEEHQLVFELRPAHDPTKAYGFVGCVISLKDLSASIWTWYRDGDKWAVKKVIEIPAEPADPDLLPPVLKGFNAVAPLVTDIDLSMDDRFLYVSCWGTGDMIQYDVSDPFNPKEAGRVRIGGIVSRASHPKANNGALNGGPQMVEISRDGKRVYFTNSLYGAIDPQFYSDGIDGWMVKLDVGENGGIKFDEDFFVDWPKGHRPHQVRLEGGDCSSDSYCYP
;
A
#
# COMPACT_ATOMS: atom_id res chain seq x y z
N MET A 1 1.17 31.17 -9.51
CA MET A 1 0.01 31.72 -10.25
C MET A 1 -0.92 30.56 -10.51
N ALA A 2 -2.20 30.66 -10.15
CA ALA A 2 -3.17 29.61 -10.48
C ALA A 2 -3.24 29.46 -12.00
N THR A 3 -2.98 28.26 -12.51
CA THR A 3 -3.13 27.94 -13.93
C THR A 3 -4.61 27.66 -14.21
N TRP A 4 -5.15 28.22 -15.29
CA TRP A 4 -6.51 27.90 -15.76
C TRP A 4 -6.60 26.53 -16.45
N GLN A 5 -5.48 25.81 -16.51
CA GLN A 5 -5.39 24.45 -17.03
C GLN A 5 -5.15 23.49 -15.85
N PRO A 6 -5.80 22.31 -15.86
CA PRO A 6 -5.51 21.25 -14.90
C PRO A 6 -4.02 20.88 -14.91
N ASP A 7 -3.55 20.37 -13.77
CA ASP A 7 -2.21 19.81 -13.63
C ASP A 7 -1.92 18.79 -14.75
N PRO A 8 -0.75 18.84 -15.42
CA PRO A 8 -0.41 17.91 -16.50
C PRO A 8 -0.29 16.44 -16.07
N SER A 9 -0.22 16.16 -14.76
CA SER A 9 -0.23 14.83 -14.16
C SER A 9 -1.61 14.38 -13.67
N PHE A 10 -2.67 15.15 -13.96
CA PHE A 10 -4.04 14.68 -13.83
C PHE A 10 -4.48 14.05 -15.14
N TYR A 11 -4.80 12.76 -15.12
CA TYR A 11 -5.21 12.01 -16.29
C TYR A 11 -6.70 11.70 -16.20
N PRO A 12 -7.51 11.99 -17.23
CA PRO A 12 -8.93 11.68 -17.19
C PRO A 12 -9.21 10.17 -17.01
N SER A 13 -8.40 9.31 -17.63
CA SER A 13 -8.63 7.86 -17.62
C SER A 13 -7.34 7.05 -17.49
N PRO A 14 -7.44 5.77 -17.09
CA PRO A 14 -6.27 4.88 -16.96
C PRO A 14 -5.45 4.81 -18.26
N ARG A 15 -6.13 4.75 -19.41
CA ARG A 15 -5.50 4.73 -20.73
C ARG A 15 -4.70 6.00 -21.04
N MET A 16 -5.11 7.15 -20.52
CA MET A 16 -4.33 8.40 -20.67
C MET A 16 -3.14 8.41 -19.72
N ALA A 17 -3.31 7.94 -18.47
CA ALA A 17 -2.23 7.79 -17.52
C ALA A 17 -1.11 6.89 -18.06
N ALA A 18 -1.47 5.75 -18.67
CA ALA A 18 -0.55 4.80 -19.27
C ALA A 18 0.24 5.33 -20.48
N LYS A 19 -0.22 6.42 -21.11
CA LYS A 19 0.45 7.07 -22.25
C LYS A 19 1.27 8.30 -21.86
N ALA A 20 1.15 8.76 -20.62
CA ALA A 20 1.84 9.93 -20.13
C ALA A 20 3.35 9.66 -19.97
N PRO A 21 4.18 10.71 -19.81
CA PRO A 21 5.61 10.57 -19.64
C PRO A 21 5.96 9.62 -18.49
N LYS A 22 7.04 8.86 -18.67
CA LYS A 22 7.57 7.96 -17.63
C LYS A 22 8.03 8.75 -16.42
N GLU A 23 7.92 8.11 -15.26
CA GLU A 23 8.50 8.58 -14.01
C GLU A 23 10.02 8.72 -14.11
N THR A 24 10.58 9.76 -13.48
CA THR A 24 12.03 9.92 -13.34
C THR A 24 12.50 9.86 -11.89
N LEU A 25 11.58 10.04 -10.94
CA LEU A 25 11.83 9.92 -9.50
C LEU A 25 10.80 8.98 -8.85
N ALA A 26 11.25 8.33 -7.78
CA ALA A 26 10.40 7.59 -6.85
C ALA A 26 10.61 8.13 -5.43
N TYR A 27 9.52 8.53 -4.77
CA TYR A 27 9.50 8.87 -3.36
C TYR A 27 9.27 7.59 -2.57
N VAL A 28 10.03 7.36 -1.52
CA VAL A 28 9.98 6.11 -0.76
C VAL A 28 9.92 6.43 0.73
N ALA A 29 8.90 5.92 1.41
CA ALA A 29 8.82 5.98 2.87
C ALA A 29 9.92 5.13 3.47
N ALA A 30 10.65 5.67 4.45
CA ALA A 30 11.69 4.95 5.15
C ALA A 30 11.67 5.26 6.64
N PHE A 31 11.64 4.22 7.47
CA PHE A 31 11.48 4.37 8.92
C PHE A 31 12.63 3.73 9.70
N ASP A 32 12.92 4.26 10.89
CA ASP A 32 13.85 3.64 11.84
C ASP A 32 13.11 2.62 12.72
N PRO A 33 13.34 1.30 12.55
CA PRO A 33 12.65 0.27 13.32
C PRO A 33 12.94 0.35 14.84
N ASP A 34 14.05 0.98 15.24
CA ASP A 34 14.39 1.18 16.66
C ASP A 34 13.73 2.44 17.23
N ARG A 35 13.15 3.30 16.38
CA ARG A 35 12.45 4.54 16.73
C ARG A 35 13.34 5.52 17.50
N ARG A 36 14.63 5.57 17.17
CA ARG A 36 15.65 6.42 17.81
C ARG A 36 16.02 7.62 16.96
N LYS A 37 15.87 7.51 15.65
CA LYS A 37 16.12 8.55 14.66
C LYS A 37 14.81 8.92 13.98
N PRO A 38 14.72 10.15 13.42
CA PRO A 38 13.63 10.48 12.54
C PRO A 38 13.54 9.54 11.34
N ASP A 39 12.30 9.26 10.96
CA ASP A 39 11.98 8.62 9.69
C ASP A 39 12.16 9.63 8.55
N ALA A 40 12.02 9.20 7.30
CA ALA A 40 12.20 10.08 6.16
C ALA A 40 11.43 9.64 4.91
N ILE A 41 11.16 10.59 4.03
CA ILE A 41 10.92 10.28 2.62
C ILE A 41 12.24 10.41 1.88
N ALA A 42 12.70 9.31 1.28
CA ALA A 42 13.83 9.30 0.35
C ALA A 42 13.36 9.55 -1.08
N VAL A 43 14.21 10.18 -1.89
CA VAL A 43 13.98 10.38 -3.32
C VAL A 43 14.99 9.55 -4.09
N VAL A 44 14.50 8.55 -4.82
CA VAL A 44 15.30 7.64 -5.65
C VAL A 44 15.21 8.07 -7.11
N ASP A 45 16.35 8.16 -7.78
CA ASP A 45 16.40 8.43 -9.22
C ASP A 45 16.15 7.13 -10.00
N VAL A 46 15.06 7.11 -10.75
CA VAL A 46 14.60 5.94 -11.51
C VAL A 46 14.69 6.14 -13.02
N ASP A 47 15.27 7.26 -13.49
CA ASP A 47 15.52 7.49 -14.91
C ASP A 47 16.78 6.72 -15.36
N PRO A 48 16.67 5.69 -16.24
CA PRO A 48 17.82 4.93 -16.71
C PRO A 48 18.82 5.76 -17.54
N LYS A 49 18.46 6.99 -17.95
CA LYS A 49 19.37 7.93 -18.62
C LYS A 49 20.14 8.82 -17.65
N SER A 50 19.76 8.82 -16.37
CA SER A 50 20.40 9.64 -15.35
C SER A 50 21.74 9.05 -14.92
N PRO A 51 22.78 9.86 -14.70
CA PRO A 51 24.04 9.38 -14.12
C PRO A 51 23.90 8.91 -12.67
N SER A 52 22.81 9.29 -11.99
CA SER A 52 22.46 8.86 -10.63
C SER A 52 21.37 7.77 -10.61
N TYR A 53 21.09 7.11 -11.74
CA TYR A 53 20.14 5.99 -11.80
C TYR A 53 20.40 4.96 -10.69
N SER A 54 19.32 4.52 -10.02
CA SER A 54 19.38 3.58 -8.91
C SER A 54 20.13 4.13 -7.68
N GLN A 55 20.07 5.44 -7.44
CA GLN A 55 20.63 6.09 -6.25
C GLN A 55 19.58 6.94 -5.53
N ILE A 56 19.72 7.04 -4.21
CA ILE A 56 19.02 8.04 -3.41
C ILE A 56 19.67 9.40 -3.70
N VAL A 57 18.93 10.30 -4.33
CA VAL A 57 19.38 11.63 -4.76
C VAL A 57 18.86 12.77 -3.89
N GLY A 58 17.95 12.45 -2.98
CA GLY A 58 17.32 13.42 -2.09
C GLY A 58 16.68 12.73 -0.89
N LYS A 59 16.39 13.51 0.14
CA LYS A 59 15.75 13.03 1.37
C LYS A 59 15.16 14.20 2.14
N VAL A 60 14.02 13.96 2.79
CA VAL A 60 13.47 14.85 3.81
C VAL A 60 13.23 14.07 5.10
N ASP A 61 13.98 14.43 6.14
CA ASP A 61 13.83 13.85 7.47
C ASP A 61 12.59 14.42 8.17
N MET A 62 11.83 13.56 8.85
CA MET A 62 10.74 13.98 9.72
C MET A 62 11.30 14.79 10.90
N PRO A 63 10.51 15.69 11.52
CA PRO A 63 11.01 16.51 12.62
C PRO A 63 11.18 15.72 13.92
N ASN A 64 10.56 14.54 14.02
CA ASN A 64 10.52 13.69 15.20
C ASN A 64 10.90 12.25 14.87
N ALA A 65 11.29 11.48 15.90
CA ALA A 65 11.50 10.04 15.80
C ALA A 65 10.24 9.26 16.17
N GLY A 66 10.14 8.03 15.66
CA GLY A 66 9.09 7.07 16.05
C GLY A 66 7.74 7.28 15.36
N ASP A 67 7.73 7.90 14.18
CA ASP A 67 6.52 8.05 13.37
C ASP A 67 6.05 6.70 12.81
N GLU A 68 6.97 5.79 12.47
CA GLU A 68 6.72 4.56 11.72
C GLU A 68 6.10 4.89 10.36
N LEU A 69 6.84 5.60 9.51
CA LEU A 69 6.37 5.87 8.14
C LEU A 69 6.08 4.57 7.39
N HIS A 70 4.93 4.52 6.73
CA HIS A 70 4.37 3.29 6.15
C HIS A 70 3.76 3.61 4.78
N HIS A 71 2.45 3.91 4.71
CA HIS A 71 1.81 4.44 3.51
C HIS A 71 1.79 5.97 3.48
N PHE A 72 1.71 6.53 2.28
CA PHE A 72 1.50 7.95 2.02
C PHE A 72 0.87 8.15 0.63
N GLY A 73 0.37 9.36 0.39
CA GLY A 73 -0.31 9.68 -0.87
C GLY A 73 -0.07 11.12 -1.30
N TRP A 74 -0.66 11.47 -2.44
CA TRP A 74 -0.65 12.85 -2.93
C TRP A 74 -1.84 13.64 -2.37
N ASN A 75 -1.69 14.96 -2.24
CA ASN A 75 -2.81 15.84 -1.90
C ASN A 75 -3.92 15.87 -2.95
N ALA A 76 -3.54 15.70 -4.21
CA ALA A 76 -4.43 15.79 -5.36
C ALA A 76 -3.91 14.89 -6.48
N CYS A 77 -4.83 14.35 -7.27
CA CYS A 77 -4.55 13.43 -8.35
C CYS A 77 -5.66 13.45 -9.39
N SER A 78 -5.69 12.46 -10.28
CA SER A 78 -6.67 12.36 -11.39
C SER A 78 -8.13 12.43 -10.95
N SER A 79 -8.45 12.09 -9.70
CA SER A 79 -9.79 12.21 -9.12
C SER A 79 -10.30 13.67 -9.09
N CYS A 80 -9.41 14.67 -9.11
CA CYS A 80 -9.79 16.09 -9.20
C CYS A 80 -10.46 16.46 -10.55
N LEU A 81 -10.40 15.58 -11.55
CA LEU A 81 -11.10 15.73 -12.83
C LEU A 81 -12.52 15.14 -12.83
N CYS A 82 -12.92 14.49 -11.73
CA CYS A 82 -14.24 13.88 -11.60
C CYS A 82 -15.35 14.94 -11.62
N PRO A 83 -16.43 14.74 -12.41
CA PRO A 83 -17.49 15.74 -12.57
C PRO A 83 -18.24 16.13 -11.28
N ASN A 84 -18.31 15.21 -10.32
CA ASN A 84 -19.06 15.38 -9.08
C ASN A 84 -18.32 16.25 -8.04
N ALA A 85 -17.01 16.45 -8.17
CA ALA A 85 -16.25 17.37 -7.33
C ALA A 85 -15.00 17.90 -8.06
N PRO A 86 -15.18 18.76 -9.09
CA PRO A 86 -14.07 19.24 -9.90
C PRO A 86 -13.21 20.22 -9.10
N HIS A 87 -11.95 19.86 -8.90
CA HIS A 87 -10.93 20.70 -8.28
C HIS A 87 -9.78 21.01 -9.27
N PRO A 88 -10.06 21.54 -10.49
CA PRO A 88 -9.06 21.66 -11.55
C PRO A 88 -7.97 22.71 -11.27
N HIS A 89 -8.14 23.51 -10.21
CA HIS A 89 -7.15 24.48 -9.74
C HIS A 89 -6.10 23.84 -8.81
N MET A 90 -6.34 22.61 -8.36
CA MET A 90 -5.40 21.86 -7.53
C MET A 90 -4.26 21.30 -8.38
N GLU A 91 -3.13 21.07 -7.72
CA GLU A 91 -1.91 20.55 -8.30
C GLU A 91 -1.48 19.31 -7.50
N ARG A 92 -0.99 18.27 -8.19
CA ARG A 92 -0.27 17.17 -7.55
C ARG A 92 1.08 17.72 -7.11
N ARG A 93 1.17 18.10 -5.85
CA ARG A 93 2.33 18.86 -5.35
C ARG A 93 2.82 18.39 -4.00
N TYR A 94 1.91 18.07 -3.10
CA TYR A 94 2.26 17.74 -1.74
C TYR A 94 2.14 16.24 -1.51
N LEU A 95 3.18 15.64 -0.93
CA LEU A 95 3.05 14.33 -0.30
C LEU A 95 2.41 14.51 1.07
N VAL A 96 1.42 13.67 1.35
CA VAL A 96 0.67 13.61 2.60
C VAL A 96 1.14 12.35 3.32
N VAL A 97 1.99 12.54 4.33
CA VAL A 97 2.84 11.49 4.92
C VAL A 97 2.47 11.28 6.40
N PRO A 98 1.61 10.29 6.70
CA PRO A 98 1.29 9.91 8.07
C PRO A 98 2.40 9.09 8.74
N GLY A 99 2.51 9.22 10.05
CA GLY A 99 3.17 8.26 10.92
C GLY A 99 2.16 7.21 11.40
N LEU A 100 2.39 5.94 11.04
CA LEU A 100 1.51 4.84 11.43
C LEU A 100 1.46 4.65 12.94
N ARG A 101 2.52 4.99 13.67
CA ARG A 101 2.58 4.82 15.14
C ARG A 101 2.30 6.11 15.88
N SER A 102 2.85 7.22 15.42
CA SER A 102 2.70 8.51 16.10
C SER A 102 1.32 9.13 15.88
N SER A 103 0.67 8.84 14.75
CA SER A 103 -0.49 9.57 14.22
C SER A 103 -0.21 11.01 13.79
N ARG A 104 1.07 11.41 13.71
CA ARG A 104 1.47 12.71 13.16
C ARG A 104 1.31 12.66 11.64
N LEU A 105 0.93 13.77 11.04
CA LEU A 105 0.78 13.86 9.59
C LEU A 105 1.58 15.03 9.04
N HIS A 106 2.41 14.75 8.04
CA HIS A 106 3.33 15.72 7.43
C HIS A 106 2.86 16.06 6.02
N ILE A 107 2.86 17.35 5.71
CA ILE A 107 2.63 17.85 4.35
C ILE A 107 3.97 18.29 3.79
N ILE A 108 4.41 17.62 2.72
CA ILE A 108 5.73 17.77 2.15
C ILE A 108 5.59 18.31 0.72
N ASP A 109 6.09 19.51 0.47
CA ASP A 109 6.11 20.15 -0.85
C ASP A 109 7.21 19.55 -1.72
N THR A 110 6.85 19.10 -2.93
CA THR A 110 7.80 18.57 -3.92
C THR A 110 8.22 19.62 -4.96
N LYS A 111 7.83 20.88 -4.77
CA LYS A 111 8.15 21.98 -5.68
C LYS A 111 8.84 23.14 -4.96
N PRO A 112 9.71 23.88 -5.66
CA PRO A 112 10.01 23.79 -7.11
C PRO A 112 10.98 22.67 -7.50
N ASP A 113 11.68 22.06 -6.54
CA ASP A 113 12.66 21.00 -6.80
C ASP A 113 12.18 19.64 -6.27
N PRO A 114 11.74 18.72 -7.14
CA PRO A 114 11.25 17.40 -6.71
C PRO A 114 12.34 16.49 -6.13
N ARG A 115 13.63 16.84 -6.30
CA ARG A 115 14.73 16.12 -5.64
C ARG A 115 14.97 16.58 -4.21
N ASN A 116 14.48 17.76 -3.83
CA ASN A 116 14.68 18.34 -2.51
C ASN A 116 13.32 18.76 -1.90
N PRO A 117 12.46 17.80 -1.56
CA PRO A 117 11.17 18.09 -0.97
C PRO A 117 11.30 18.68 0.45
N GLU A 118 10.36 19.54 0.84
CA GLU A 118 10.39 20.27 2.13
C GLU A 118 9.09 20.11 2.91
N ILE A 119 9.19 19.89 4.23
CA ILE A 119 8.00 19.89 5.09
C ILE A 119 7.46 21.32 5.22
N VAL A 120 6.22 21.54 4.80
CA VAL A 120 5.56 22.85 4.87
C VAL A 120 4.51 22.92 5.97
N ARG A 121 4.02 21.76 6.45
CA ARG A 121 3.08 21.68 7.57
C ARG A 121 3.22 20.35 8.29
N VAL A 122 3.03 20.39 9.61
CA VAL A 122 2.91 19.23 10.48
C VAL A 122 1.60 19.34 11.22
N ILE A 123 0.80 18.28 11.20
CA ILE A 123 -0.41 18.14 12.01
C ILE A 123 -0.08 17.17 13.13
N GLU A 124 -0.10 17.67 14.36
CA GLU A 124 0.28 16.88 15.53
C GLU A 124 -0.82 15.87 15.92
N PRO A 125 -0.46 14.74 16.55
CA PRO A 125 -1.39 13.67 16.91
C PRO A 125 -2.61 14.14 17.72
N GLU A 126 -2.42 15.14 18.59
CA GLU A 126 -3.49 15.69 19.43
C GLU A 126 -4.58 16.37 18.59
N GLU A 127 -4.21 17.05 17.49
CA GLU A 127 -5.18 17.67 16.58
C GLU A 127 -6.01 16.61 15.84
N ILE A 128 -5.37 15.53 15.41
CA ILE A 128 -6.05 14.39 14.77
C ILE A 128 -7.01 13.72 15.77
N ALA A 129 -6.54 13.46 16.99
CA ALA A 129 -7.36 12.87 18.04
C ALA A 129 -8.56 13.76 18.41
N GLU A 130 -8.36 15.07 18.54
CA GLU A 130 -9.42 16.02 18.90
C GLU A 130 -10.46 16.18 17.78
N LYS A 131 -10.01 16.39 16.54
CA LYS A 131 -10.91 16.74 15.42
C LYS A 131 -11.49 15.53 14.71
N ALA A 132 -10.74 14.43 14.60
CA ALA A 132 -11.17 13.21 13.92
C ALA A 132 -11.47 12.04 14.87
N GLY A 133 -11.03 12.08 16.14
CA GLY A 133 -11.29 10.99 17.08
C GLY A 133 -10.53 9.70 16.76
N TYR A 134 -9.44 9.79 15.98
CA TYR A 134 -8.70 8.64 15.44
C TYR A 134 -7.19 8.69 15.74
N SER A 135 -6.52 7.54 15.58
CA SER A 135 -5.07 7.39 15.69
C SER A 135 -4.55 6.23 14.82
N ARG A 136 -3.23 6.17 14.62
CA ARG A 136 -2.49 5.18 13.81
C ARG A 136 -2.88 5.25 12.34
N LEU A 137 -2.37 6.27 11.68
CA LEU A 137 -2.76 6.66 10.33
C LEU A 137 -2.09 5.76 9.29
N HIS A 138 -2.89 5.20 8.37
CA HIS A 138 -2.42 4.20 7.41
C HIS A 138 -2.53 4.72 5.96
N THR A 139 -3.53 4.28 5.20
CA THR A 139 -3.74 4.63 3.79
C THR A 139 -4.12 6.10 3.59
N ILE A 140 -3.59 6.70 2.53
CA ILE A 140 -3.93 8.05 2.08
C ILE A 140 -4.42 8.00 0.63
N HIS A 141 -5.60 8.56 0.36
CA HIS A 141 -6.09 8.76 -1.01
C HIS A 141 -6.57 10.19 -1.24
N CYS A 142 -6.17 10.75 -2.39
CA CYS A 142 -6.71 11.99 -2.95
C CYS A 142 -8.08 11.69 -3.58
N GLY A 143 -9.15 12.18 -2.96
CA GLY A 143 -10.52 11.91 -3.39
C GLY A 143 -11.29 13.14 -3.84
N PRO A 144 -12.52 12.93 -4.32
CA PRO A 144 -13.39 14.01 -4.77
C PRO A 144 -13.71 15.05 -3.67
N GLU A 145 -13.94 14.63 -2.42
CA GLU A 145 -14.32 15.54 -1.31
C GLU A 145 -13.11 16.17 -0.57
N GLY A 146 -11.90 15.75 -0.88
CA GLY A 146 -10.69 16.13 -0.14
C GLY A 146 -9.69 14.98 -0.08
N ILE A 147 -8.81 15.02 0.91
CA ILE A 147 -7.83 13.94 1.14
C ILE A 147 -8.41 13.02 2.22
N TYR A 148 -8.50 11.74 1.92
CA TYR A 148 -9.02 10.72 2.82
C TYR A 148 -7.85 10.03 3.51
N VAL A 149 -7.95 9.87 4.82
CA VAL A 149 -6.91 9.27 5.66
C VAL A 149 -7.51 8.16 6.50
N ASN A 150 -7.00 6.94 6.32
CA ASN A 150 -7.36 5.79 7.16
C ASN A 150 -6.66 5.85 8.53
N ALA A 151 -7.33 5.34 9.55
CA ALA A 151 -6.80 5.17 10.89
C ALA A 151 -7.20 3.81 11.48
N LEU A 152 -6.23 3.09 12.06
CA LEU A 152 -6.42 1.73 12.59
C LEU A 152 -7.14 1.68 13.95
N GLY A 153 -7.30 2.83 14.62
CA GLY A 153 -8.04 2.91 15.88
C GLY A 153 -8.57 4.30 16.18
N ASN A 154 -9.41 4.37 17.21
CA ASN A 154 -9.87 5.61 17.81
C ASN A 154 -8.70 6.36 18.49
N ALA A 155 -8.98 7.54 19.05
CA ALA A 155 -7.98 8.37 19.75
C ALA A 155 -7.26 7.65 20.91
N GLU A 156 -7.85 6.61 21.49
CA GLU A 156 -7.27 5.80 22.58
C GLU A 156 -6.49 4.57 22.07
N GLY A 157 -6.40 4.39 20.75
CA GLY A 157 -5.77 3.22 20.13
C GLY A 157 -6.61 1.95 20.24
N LYS A 158 -7.94 2.07 20.29
CA LYS A 158 -8.91 0.97 20.35
C LYS A 158 -9.88 1.02 19.17
N ALA A 159 -10.79 0.07 19.09
CA ALA A 159 -11.89 0.14 18.13
C ALA A 159 -12.88 1.27 18.49
N PRO A 160 -13.57 1.85 17.50
CA PRO A 160 -13.43 1.57 16.09
C PRO A 160 -12.28 2.35 15.44
N GLY A 161 -11.60 1.74 14.47
CA GLY A 161 -10.84 2.47 13.44
C GLY A 161 -11.79 3.03 12.36
N GLY A 162 -11.26 3.78 11.39
CA GLY A 162 -12.06 4.37 10.32
C GLY A 162 -11.27 5.33 9.44
N ILE A 163 -11.96 6.31 8.86
CA ILE A 163 -11.43 7.27 7.88
C ILE A 163 -11.83 8.67 8.30
N PHE A 164 -10.95 9.64 8.09
CA PHE A 164 -11.27 11.06 8.21
C PHE A 164 -10.80 11.85 7.00
N LEU A 165 -11.28 13.08 6.89
CA LEU A 165 -10.98 13.96 5.77
C LEU A 165 -10.03 15.10 6.18
N LEU A 166 -9.15 15.47 5.27
CA LEU A 166 -8.44 16.75 5.26
C LEU A 166 -8.99 17.63 4.14
N ASP A 167 -9.04 18.94 4.40
CA ASP A 167 -9.24 19.93 3.34
C ASP A 167 -8.08 19.87 2.33
N SER A 168 -8.39 19.87 1.04
CA SER A 168 -7.38 19.69 -0.01
C SER A 168 -6.48 20.91 -0.20
N GLY A 169 -6.94 22.11 0.17
CA GLY A 169 -6.19 23.36 0.02
C GLY A 169 -5.45 23.79 1.28
N SER A 170 -6.11 23.74 2.44
CA SER A 170 -5.50 24.13 3.71
C SER A 170 -4.79 22.98 4.41
N PHE A 171 -5.18 21.73 4.17
CA PHE A 171 -4.79 20.54 4.95
C PHE A 171 -5.34 20.50 6.37
N ASP A 172 -6.40 21.25 6.68
CA ASP A 172 -7.05 21.17 7.99
C ASP A 172 -7.83 19.85 8.14
N VAL A 173 -7.80 19.28 9.34
CA VAL A 173 -8.62 18.11 9.68
C VAL A 173 -10.09 18.51 9.73
N LEU A 174 -10.91 17.90 8.87
CA LEU A 174 -12.35 18.15 8.78
C LEU A 174 -13.17 17.26 9.74
N GLY A 175 -12.61 16.10 10.11
CA GLY A 175 -13.24 15.13 11.01
C GLY A 175 -13.59 13.81 10.32
N GLN A 176 -14.29 12.94 11.05
CA GLN A 176 -14.63 11.59 10.60
C GLN A 176 -15.39 11.60 9.28
N TRP A 177 -15.11 10.61 8.43
CA TRP A 177 -15.86 10.34 7.21
C TRP A 177 -17.10 9.50 7.50
N GLU A 178 -17.12 8.57 8.44
CA GLU A 178 -18.32 7.73 8.64
C GLU A 178 -19.49 8.52 9.26
N MET A 179 -20.66 8.52 8.61
CA MET A 179 -21.90 9.04 9.19
C MET A 179 -22.74 7.93 9.84
N ASP A 180 -22.72 6.73 9.25
CA ASP A 180 -23.36 5.53 9.77
C ASP A 180 -22.47 4.33 9.44
N ARG A 181 -21.65 3.90 10.41
CA ARG A 181 -20.64 2.84 10.22
C ARG A 181 -21.18 1.41 10.25
N GLY A 182 -22.47 1.24 10.57
CA GLY A 182 -23.04 -0.08 10.77
C GLY A 182 -22.19 -0.93 11.73
N PRO A 183 -21.86 -2.19 11.38
CA PRO A 183 -21.09 -3.09 12.22
C PRO A 183 -19.56 -2.89 12.17
N GLN A 184 -19.03 -2.04 11.28
CA GLN A 184 -17.57 -1.91 11.11
C GLN A 184 -16.89 -1.45 12.40
N GLN A 185 -15.84 -2.18 12.80
CA GLN A 185 -15.00 -1.87 13.97
C GLN A 185 -13.52 -1.78 13.61
N LEU A 186 -13.01 -2.73 12.82
CA LEU A 186 -11.61 -2.77 12.40
C LEU A 186 -11.43 -2.02 11.08
N ALA A 187 -10.22 -1.54 10.84
CA ALA A 187 -9.84 -0.82 9.62
C ALA A 187 -8.44 -1.29 9.18
N TYR A 188 -8.10 -1.05 7.92
CA TYR A 188 -6.73 -1.18 7.40
C TYR A 188 -6.53 -0.33 6.15
N ASP A 189 -7.11 -0.77 5.05
CA ASP A 189 -7.05 -0.09 3.77
C ASP A 189 -8.46 0.31 3.32
N PHE A 190 -8.52 1.27 2.40
CA PHE A 190 -9.76 1.66 1.77
C PHE A 190 -9.50 2.13 0.34
N TRP A 191 -10.47 1.88 -0.52
CA TRP A 191 -10.52 2.50 -1.83
C TRP A 191 -11.98 2.56 -2.29
N TRP A 192 -12.22 2.76 -3.58
CA TRP A 192 -13.54 3.08 -4.09
C TRP A 192 -13.74 2.69 -5.54
N HIS A 193 -15.01 2.66 -5.90
CA HIS A 193 -15.51 2.64 -7.26
C HIS A 193 -16.25 3.96 -7.51
N LEU A 194 -15.53 4.98 -8.01
CA LEU A 194 -16.13 6.31 -8.24
C LEU A 194 -17.29 6.27 -9.24
N GLY A 195 -17.20 5.41 -10.27
CA GLY A 195 -18.28 5.20 -11.24
C GLY A 195 -19.50 4.46 -10.67
N HIS A 196 -19.42 3.96 -9.44
CA HIS A 196 -20.48 3.21 -8.76
C HIS A 196 -20.79 3.77 -7.36
N ASP A 197 -20.32 4.98 -7.04
CA ASP A 197 -20.55 5.68 -5.77
C ASP A 197 -20.32 4.79 -4.53
N THR A 198 -19.32 3.93 -4.59
CA THR A 198 -19.05 2.91 -3.55
C THR A 198 -17.67 3.09 -2.95
N MET A 199 -17.57 3.13 -1.63
CA MET A 199 -16.30 2.91 -0.92
C MET A 199 -16.22 1.46 -0.44
N VAL A 200 -15.00 0.92 -0.41
CA VAL A 200 -14.67 -0.41 0.13
C VAL A 200 -13.59 -0.24 1.19
N THR A 201 -13.74 -0.90 2.33
CA THR A 201 -12.74 -0.89 3.41
C THR A 201 -12.41 -2.31 3.87
N SER A 202 -11.17 -2.54 4.28
CA SER A 202 -10.66 -3.82 4.78
C SER A 202 -10.28 -3.76 6.27
N GLU A 203 -9.77 -4.85 6.83
CA GLU A 203 -9.58 -5.01 8.27
C GLU A 203 -8.23 -5.66 8.62
N TRP A 204 -7.48 -5.03 9.53
CA TRP A 204 -6.31 -5.63 10.17
C TRP A 204 -6.56 -5.95 11.65
N GLY A 205 -6.51 -4.96 12.53
CA GLY A 205 -6.57 -5.14 13.97
C GLY A 205 -6.43 -3.80 14.69
N THR A 206 -6.73 -3.75 15.99
CA THR A 206 -6.50 -2.53 16.77
C THR A 206 -5.01 -2.37 17.11
N PRO A 207 -4.52 -1.13 17.36
CA PRO A 207 -3.11 -0.85 17.65
C PRO A 207 -2.44 -1.79 18.67
N ASP A 208 -3.13 -2.11 19.77
CA ASP A 208 -2.60 -3.02 20.80
C ASP A 208 -2.33 -4.45 20.34
N THR A 209 -2.82 -4.84 19.16
CA THR A 209 -2.66 -6.17 18.59
C THR A 209 -1.49 -6.28 17.61
N PHE A 210 -0.81 -5.18 17.26
CA PHE A 210 0.33 -5.22 16.33
C PHE A 210 1.50 -4.30 16.69
N GLU A 211 1.28 -3.26 17.51
CA GLU A 211 2.32 -2.25 17.79
C GLU A 211 3.57 -2.79 18.48
N ASN A 212 3.46 -3.96 19.12
CA ASN A 212 4.53 -4.69 19.80
C ASN A 212 4.80 -6.07 19.17
N GLY A 213 4.40 -6.24 17.90
CA GLY A 213 4.45 -7.49 17.17
C GLY A 213 3.07 -8.12 17.01
N LEU A 214 2.95 -8.98 16.00
CA LEU A 214 1.78 -9.82 15.76
C LEU A 214 1.59 -10.77 16.95
N VAL A 215 0.37 -10.86 17.47
CA VAL A 215 0.01 -11.63 18.66
C VAL A 215 -0.56 -12.99 18.24
N PRO A 216 0.17 -14.11 18.43
CA PRO A 216 -0.27 -15.42 17.96
C PRO A 216 -1.61 -15.86 18.54
N GLU A 217 -1.92 -15.53 19.79
CA GLU A 217 -3.17 -15.91 20.44
C GLU A 217 -4.39 -15.21 19.83
N ILE A 218 -4.22 -13.99 19.32
CA ILE A 218 -5.27 -13.25 18.61
C ILE A 218 -5.49 -13.88 17.23
N LEU A 219 -4.40 -14.21 16.53
CA LEU A 219 -4.44 -14.86 15.22
C LEU A 219 -5.08 -16.24 15.28
N LEU A 220 -4.59 -17.12 16.16
CA LEU A 220 -5.10 -18.47 16.33
C LEU A 220 -6.52 -18.49 16.93
N GLY A 221 -6.95 -17.39 17.55
CA GLY A 221 -8.31 -17.20 18.03
C GLY A 221 -9.28 -16.63 16.97
N SER A 222 -8.85 -16.44 15.72
CA SER A 222 -9.62 -15.83 14.62
C SER A 222 -10.12 -14.41 14.93
N LYS A 223 -9.29 -13.60 15.61
CA LYS A 223 -9.65 -12.27 16.11
C LYS A 223 -8.97 -11.10 15.39
N TYR A 224 -8.16 -11.36 14.35
CA TYR A 224 -7.78 -10.32 13.41
C TYR A 224 -8.89 -10.10 12.37
N GLY A 225 -8.75 -9.02 11.62
CA GLY A 225 -9.65 -8.60 10.56
C GLY A 225 -9.83 -9.66 9.48
N ARG A 226 -11.06 -9.84 9.02
CA ARG A 226 -11.43 -10.85 8.04
C ARG A 226 -12.62 -10.47 7.15
N ARG A 227 -13.00 -9.20 7.17
CA ARG A 227 -14.19 -8.71 6.48
C ARG A 227 -13.83 -7.63 5.47
N LEU A 228 -14.69 -7.55 4.46
CA LEU A 228 -14.80 -6.37 3.62
C LEU A 228 -16.11 -5.65 3.93
N HIS A 229 -16.03 -4.32 3.95
CA HIS A 229 -17.18 -3.46 4.12
C HIS A 229 -17.41 -2.61 2.88
N PHE A 230 -18.66 -2.54 2.44
CA PHE A 230 -19.09 -1.74 1.29
C PHE A 230 -20.00 -0.62 1.78
N TRP A 231 -19.78 0.57 1.23
CA TRP A 231 -20.40 1.80 1.71
C TRP A 231 -20.98 2.59 0.55
N ASP A 232 -22.05 3.33 0.82
CA ASP A 232 -22.48 4.44 -0.03
C ASP A 232 -21.48 5.59 0.19
N LEU A 233 -20.72 5.93 -0.85
CA LEU A 233 -19.64 6.91 -0.77
C LEU A 233 -20.17 8.29 -0.34
N HIS A 234 -21.26 8.74 -0.98
CA HIS A 234 -21.80 10.10 -0.79
C HIS A 234 -22.64 10.22 0.48
N LYS A 235 -23.42 9.18 0.82
CA LYS A 235 -24.17 9.15 2.09
C LYS A 235 -23.29 8.77 3.27
N ARG A 236 -22.06 8.34 3.01
CA ARG A 236 -21.05 8.02 4.02
C ARG A 236 -21.56 6.97 5.01
N LYS A 237 -22.21 5.96 4.44
CA LYS A 237 -23.04 4.98 5.17
C LYS A 237 -22.68 3.55 4.76
N HIS A 238 -22.44 2.70 5.75
CA HIS A 238 -22.24 1.27 5.59
C HIS A 238 -23.50 0.61 5.00
N LEU A 239 -23.30 -0.24 4.00
CA LEU A 239 -24.38 -0.95 3.31
C LEU A 239 -24.28 -2.47 3.47
N GLN A 240 -23.06 -3.01 3.43
CA GLN A 240 -22.86 -4.45 3.39
C GLN A 240 -21.52 -4.82 4.02
N GLU A 241 -21.52 -5.94 4.73
CA GLU A 241 -20.33 -6.63 5.23
C GLU A 241 -20.26 -8.01 4.57
N ILE A 242 -19.06 -8.45 4.21
CA ILE A 242 -18.78 -9.81 3.76
C ILE A 242 -17.65 -10.39 4.60
N ASP A 243 -17.93 -11.44 5.37
CA ASP A 243 -16.98 -12.19 6.20
C ASP A 243 -16.35 -13.33 5.38
N PHE A 244 -15.03 -13.43 5.40
CA PHE A 244 -14.28 -14.39 4.59
C PHE A 244 -14.24 -15.78 5.21
N GLY A 245 -14.60 -15.92 6.50
CA GLY A 245 -14.51 -17.16 7.27
C GLY A 245 -13.46 -17.08 8.38
N GLU A 246 -13.64 -17.88 9.43
CA GLU A 246 -12.77 -17.86 10.62
C GLU A 246 -11.33 -18.29 10.31
N GLU A 247 -11.15 -19.08 9.26
CA GLU A 247 -9.83 -19.51 8.82
C GLU A 247 -9.03 -18.39 8.14
N HIS A 248 -9.68 -17.38 7.55
CA HIS A 248 -9.02 -16.34 6.76
C HIS A 248 -8.79 -15.11 7.62
N GLN A 249 -7.53 -14.69 7.76
CA GLN A 249 -7.15 -13.59 8.66
C GLN A 249 -6.26 -12.59 7.94
N LEU A 250 -6.31 -11.33 8.41
CA LEU A 250 -5.52 -10.21 7.90
C LEU A 250 -5.89 -9.93 6.43
N VAL A 251 -7.04 -9.31 6.24
CA VAL A 251 -7.54 -8.89 4.91
C VAL A 251 -7.03 -7.48 4.67
N PHE A 252 -5.96 -7.38 3.88
CA PHE A 252 -5.14 -6.17 3.75
C PHE A 252 -5.55 -5.31 2.54
N GLU A 253 -4.69 -5.24 1.54
CA GLU A 253 -4.68 -4.25 0.47
C GLU A 253 -5.83 -4.43 -0.53
N LEU A 254 -6.48 -3.32 -0.88
CA LEU A 254 -7.61 -3.25 -1.80
C LEU A 254 -7.13 -2.65 -3.13
N ARG A 255 -7.38 -3.35 -4.24
CA ARG A 255 -7.13 -2.84 -5.60
C ARG A 255 -8.39 -2.93 -6.46
N PRO A 256 -9.23 -1.88 -6.52
CA PRO A 256 -10.34 -1.82 -7.47
C PRO A 256 -9.80 -1.80 -8.91
N ALA A 257 -10.63 -2.23 -9.87
CA ALA A 257 -10.33 -2.01 -11.28
C ALA A 257 -10.12 -0.52 -11.56
N HIS A 258 -9.13 -0.21 -12.39
CA HIS A 258 -8.80 1.15 -12.83
C HIS A 258 -9.85 1.70 -13.78
N ASP A 259 -10.38 0.87 -14.68
CA ASP A 259 -11.51 1.23 -15.54
C ASP A 259 -12.76 1.49 -14.67
N PRO A 260 -13.22 2.74 -14.54
CA PRO A 260 -14.30 3.09 -13.62
C PRO A 260 -15.67 2.54 -14.07
N THR A 261 -15.75 1.88 -15.23
CA THR A 261 -16.96 1.17 -15.68
C THR A 261 -17.03 -0.26 -15.13
N LYS A 262 -15.96 -0.75 -14.48
CA LYS A 262 -15.85 -2.11 -13.97
C LYS A 262 -16.09 -2.14 -12.46
N ALA A 263 -17.14 -2.86 -12.06
CA ALA A 263 -17.49 -3.04 -10.67
C ALA A 263 -16.85 -4.30 -10.06
N TYR A 264 -15.52 -4.41 -10.08
CA TYR A 264 -14.76 -5.46 -9.40
C TYR A 264 -13.44 -4.93 -8.82
N GLY A 265 -12.81 -5.70 -7.94
CA GLY A 265 -11.43 -5.48 -7.52
C GLY A 265 -10.86 -6.69 -6.79
N PHE A 266 -9.61 -6.59 -6.37
CA PHE A 266 -8.86 -7.68 -5.73
C PHE A 266 -8.42 -7.30 -4.33
N VAL A 267 -8.54 -8.23 -3.39
CA VAL A 267 -8.01 -8.11 -2.02
C VAL A 267 -7.09 -9.27 -1.68
N GLY A 268 -5.99 -8.97 -1.00
CA GLY A 268 -5.10 -9.97 -0.40
C GLY A 268 -5.56 -10.38 1.01
N CYS A 269 -5.54 -11.69 1.28
CA CYS A 269 -5.67 -12.26 2.61
C CYS A 269 -4.33 -12.94 2.96
N VAL A 270 -3.66 -12.44 4.00
CA VAL A 270 -2.26 -12.78 4.30
C VAL A 270 -2.10 -14.25 4.64
N ILE A 271 -3.04 -14.80 5.42
CA ILE A 271 -2.88 -16.13 6.00
C ILE A 271 -4.20 -16.85 6.28
N SER A 272 -4.16 -18.15 6.05
CA SER A 272 -5.17 -19.14 6.43
C SER A 272 -4.71 -19.89 7.68
N LEU A 273 -5.56 -19.95 8.72
CA LEU A 273 -5.29 -20.72 9.94
C LEU A 273 -5.33 -22.24 9.70
N LYS A 274 -5.93 -22.67 8.59
CA LYS A 274 -6.06 -24.09 8.24
C LYS A 274 -4.72 -24.69 7.79
N ASP A 275 -3.95 -23.95 7.01
CA ASP A 275 -2.81 -24.49 6.24
C ASP A 275 -1.72 -23.47 5.92
N LEU A 276 -1.76 -22.28 6.53
CA LEU A 276 -0.82 -21.18 6.31
C LEU A 276 -0.77 -20.65 4.87
N SER A 277 -1.71 -21.05 4.01
CA SER A 277 -1.83 -20.49 2.66
C SER A 277 -2.20 -19.01 2.71
N ALA A 278 -1.82 -18.28 1.68
CA ALA A 278 -2.35 -16.95 1.41
C ALA A 278 -3.38 -17.03 0.28
N SER A 279 -4.25 -16.03 0.14
CA SER A 279 -5.25 -16.04 -0.94
C SER A 279 -5.55 -14.65 -1.47
N ILE A 280 -5.93 -14.58 -2.75
CA ILE A 280 -6.50 -13.39 -3.37
C ILE A 280 -7.97 -13.64 -3.64
N TRP A 281 -8.79 -12.65 -3.33
CA TRP A 281 -10.23 -12.67 -3.56
C TRP A 281 -10.61 -11.55 -4.50
N THR A 282 -11.48 -11.86 -5.46
CA THR A 282 -12.13 -10.85 -6.29
C THR A 282 -13.45 -10.48 -5.65
N TRP A 283 -13.63 -9.22 -5.29
CA TRP A 283 -14.97 -8.68 -5.04
C TRP A 283 -15.57 -8.16 -6.33
N TYR A 284 -16.90 -8.28 -6.48
CA TYR A 284 -17.60 -7.87 -7.68
C TYR A 284 -19.06 -7.56 -7.40
N ARG A 285 -19.68 -6.78 -8.29
CA ARG A 285 -21.11 -6.49 -8.24
C ARG A 285 -21.92 -7.66 -8.78
N ASP A 286 -22.80 -8.22 -7.94
CA ASP A 286 -23.77 -9.27 -8.28
C ASP A 286 -25.19 -8.70 -8.12
N GLY A 287 -25.74 -8.20 -9.24
CA GLY A 287 -26.98 -7.43 -9.25
C GLY A 287 -26.88 -6.17 -8.37
N ASP A 288 -27.72 -6.09 -7.34
CA ASP A 288 -27.77 -4.96 -6.41
C ASP A 288 -26.83 -5.10 -5.20
N LYS A 289 -26.12 -6.23 -5.08
CA LYS A 289 -25.22 -6.51 -3.95
C LYS A 289 -23.78 -6.69 -4.41
N TRP A 290 -22.86 -6.68 -3.45
CA TRP A 290 -21.49 -7.10 -3.65
C TRP A 290 -21.32 -8.57 -3.28
N ALA A 291 -20.40 -9.26 -3.95
CA ALA A 291 -20.03 -10.62 -3.67
C ALA A 291 -18.50 -10.76 -3.72
N VAL A 292 -17.96 -11.84 -3.15
CA VAL A 292 -16.54 -12.19 -3.21
C VAL A 292 -16.36 -13.62 -3.72
N LYS A 293 -15.25 -13.86 -4.43
CA LYS A 293 -14.82 -15.19 -4.86
C LYS A 293 -13.31 -15.32 -4.62
N LYS A 294 -12.87 -16.37 -3.93
CA LYS A 294 -11.45 -16.73 -3.88
C LYS A 294 -11.00 -17.16 -5.27
N VAL A 295 -9.99 -16.48 -5.81
CA VAL A 295 -9.53 -16.70 -7.19
C VAL A 295 -8.09 -17.20 -7.27
N ILE A 296 -7.28 -16.93 -6.25
CA ILE A 296 -5.91 -17.43 -6.12
C ILE A 296 -5.74 -17.98 -4.70
N GLU A 297 -5.05 -19.11 -4.59
CA GLU A 297 -4.56 -19.67 -3.33
C GLU A 297 -3.08 -20.01 -3.52
N ILE A 298 -2.22 -19.51 -2.62
CA ILE A 298 -0.79 -19.73 -2.65
C ILE A 298 -0.44 -20.56 -1.41
N PRO A 299 0.03 -21.82 -1.56
CA PRO A 299 0.29 -22.70 -0.44
C PRO A 299 1.56 -22.30 0.31
N ALA A 300 1.62 -22.64 1.60
CA ALA A 300 2.88 -22.59 2.36
C ALA A 300 3.88 -23.62 1.82
N GLU A 301 5.17 -23.28 1.91
CA GLU A 301 6.27 -24.16 1.48
C GLU A 301 6.83 -24.92 2.70
N PRO A 302 6.89 -26.27 2.69
CA PRO A 302 7.53 -27.03 3.75
C PRO A 302 9.00 -26.60 3.94
N ALA A 303 9.44 -26.49 5.18
CA ALA A 303 10.79 -26.05 5.50
C ALA A 303 11.33 -26.72 6.77
N ASP A 304 12.65 -26.84 6.84
CA ASP A 304 13.35 -27.30 8.04
C ASP A 304 13.11 -26.30 9.19
N PRO A 305 12.60 -26.75 10.36
CA PRO A 305 12.38 -25.89 11.53
C PRO A 305 13.62 -25.14 12.02
N ASP A 306 14.83 -25.61 11.72
CA ASP A 306 16.06 -24.92 12.07
C ASP A 306 16.30 -23.66 11.23
N LEU A 307 15.68 -23.58 10.05
CA LEU A 307 15.71 -22.39 9.17
C LEU A 307 14.55 -21.42 9.43
N LEU A 308 13.58 -21.81 10.27
CA LEU A 308 12.38 -21.03 10.54
C LEU A 308 12.53 -20.12 11.77
N PRO A 309 11.92 -18.92 11.75
CA PRO A 309 11.79 -18.09 12.94
C PRO A 309 10.91 -18.78 13.99
N PRO A 310 11.04 -18.44 15.29
CA PRO A 310 10.29 -19.11 16.37
C PRO A 310 8.78 -19.21 16.15
N VAL A 311 8.16 -18.16 15.58
CA VAL A 311 6.73 -18.09 15.24
C VAL A 311 6.29 -19.15 14.22
N LEU A 312 7.19 -19.61 13.34
CA LEU A 312 6.87 -20.59 12.28
C LEU A 312 7.36 -22.01 12.56
N LYS A 313 8.27 -22.21 13.55
CA LYS A 313 8.88 -23.53 13.82
C LYS A 313 7.85 -24.64 14.06
N GLY A 314 6.78 -24.35 14.80
CA GLY A 314 5.74 -25.34 15.11
C GLY A 314 4.97 -25.85 13.88
N PHE A 315 5.02 -25.11 12.77
CA PHE A 315 4.29 -25.42 11.55
C PHE A 315 5.15 -26.17 10.51
N ASN A 316 6.48 -26.17 10.66
CA ASN A 316 7.43 -26.79 9.72
C ASN A 316 7.24 -26.29 8.27
N ALA A 317 6.81 -25.04 8.09
CA ALA A 317 6.54 -24.44 6.80
C ALA A 317 6.72 -22.92 6.84
N VAL A 318 7.05 -22.35 5.68
CA VAL A 318 7.05 -20.91 5.41
C VAL A 318 5.73 -20.53 4.77
N ALA A 319 4.95 -19.69 5.46
CA ALA A 319 3.76 -19.08 4.87
C ALA A 319 4.17 -18.08 3.77
N PRO A 320 3.41 -17.93 2.66
CA PRO A 320 3.70 -16.92 1.65
C PRO A 320 3.60 -15.50 2.19
N LEU A 321 2.64 -15.27 3.11
CA LEU A 321 2.35 -13.96 3.70
C LEU A 321 2.13 -12.89 2.62
N VAL A 322 1.03 -13.02 1.88
CA VAL A 322 0.65 -12.00 0.88
C VAL A 322 0.27 -10.73 1.59
N THR A 323 1.19 -9.76 1.60
CA THR A 323 1.07 -8.52 2.36
C THR A 323 0.64 -7.35 1.49
N ASP A 324 1.01 -7.36 0.21
CA ASP A 324 0.60 -6.36 -0.76
C ASP A 324 0.26 -6.98 -2.12
N ILE A 325 -0.61 -6.28 -2.84
CA ILE A 325 -0.96 -6.53 -4.23
C ILE A 325 -1.07 -5.20 -4.98
N ASP A 326 -0.79 -5.19 -6.28
CA ASP A 326 -1.03 -4.01 -7.12
C ASP A 326 -1.50 -4.42 -8.52
N LEU A 327 -2.40 -3.62 -9.11
CA LEU A 327 -3.07 -3.91 -10.38
C LEU A 327 -2.56 -2.95 -11.45
N SER A 328 -2.08 -3.48 -12.58
CA SER A 328 -1.61 -2.63 -13.68
C SER A 328 -2.73 -1.75 -14.24
N MET A 329 -2.37 -0.54 -14.69
CA MET A 329 -3.28 0.50 -15.18
C MET A 329 -4.27 0.05 -16.28
N ASP A 330 -3.94 -1.02 -17.01
CA ASP A 330 -4.79 -1.62 -18.06
C ASP A 330 -5.69 -2.77 -17.54
N ASP A 331 -5.74 -2.96 -16.22
CA ASP A 331 -6.47 -4.01 -15.50
C ASP A 331 -6.08 -5.44 -15.90
N ARG A 332 -4.89 -5.62 -16.49
CA ARG A 332 -4.47 -6.90 -17.07
C ARG A 332 -3.62 -7.75 -16.14
N PHE A 333 -2.74 -7.15 -15.34
CA PHE A 333 -1.79 -7.88 -14.52
C PHE A 333 -1.91 -7.48 -13.04
N LEU A 334 -2.08 -8.49 -12.19
CA LEU A 334 -2.03 -8.34 -10.73
C LEU A 334 -0.67 -8.84 -10.23
N TYR A 335 0.01 -8.02 -9.45
CA TYR A 335 1.30 -8.33 -8.83
C TYR A 335 1.05 -8.66 -7.36
N VAL A 336 1.71 -9.71 -6.86
CA VAL A 336 1.45 -10.26 -5.53
C VAL A 336 2.77 -10.45 -4.80
N SER A 337 2.90 -9.76 -3.67
CA SER A 337 4.08 -9.78 -2.81
C SER A 337 3.96 -10.87 -1.74
N CYS A 338 4.66 -11.99 -1.92
CA CYS A 338 4.77 -13.05 -0.94
C CYS A 338 5.99 -12.79 -0.03
N TRP A 339 5.79 -11.96 1.00
CA TRP A 339 6.85 -11.53 1.90
C TRP A 339 7.59 -12.70 2.54
N GLY A 340 6.86 -13.73 2.99
CA GLY A 340 7.44 -14.89 3.68
C GLY A 340 8.28 -15.79 2.77
N THR A 341 7.75 -16.23 1.63
CA THR A 341 8.48 -17.13 0.70
C THR A 341 9.52 -16.40 -0.15
N GLY A 342 9.39 -15.09 -0.29
CA GLY A 342 10.26 -14.25 -1.11
C GLY A 342 9.84 -14.17 -2.58
N ASP A 343 8.61 -14.53 -2.92
CA ASP A 343 8.11 -14.47 -4.30
C ASP A 343 7.45 -13.12 -4.61
N MET A 344 7.74 -12.58 -5.79
CA MET A 344 6.90 -11.60 -6.46
C MET A 344 6.26 -12.31 -7.66
N ILE A 345 4.94 -12.46 -7.64
CA ILE A 345 4.19 -13.22 -8.64
C ILE A 345 3.34 -12.26 -9.48
N GLN A 346 3.41 -12.41 -10.79
CA GLN A 346 2.54 -11.72 -11.73
C GLN A 346 1.44 -12.68 -12.22
N TYR A 347 0.17 -12.28 -12.07
CA TYR A 347 -0.98 -12.98 -12.60
C TYR A 347 -1.62 -12.18 -13.74
N ASP A 348 -1.90 -12.81 -14.89
CA ASP A 348 -2.83 -12.29 -15.88
C ASP A 348 -4.26 -12.42 -15.32
N VAL A 349 -4.92 -11.29 -15.13
CA VAL A 349 -6.27 -11.14 -14.58
C VAL A 349 -7.24 -10.54 -15.60
N SER A 350 -6.95 -10.65 -16.90
CA SER A 350 -7.88 -10.26 -17.98
C SER A 350 -9.27 -10.89 -17.82
N ASP A 351 -9.32 -12.09 -17.23
CA ASP A 351 -10.51 -12.63 -16.59
C ASP A 351 -10.30 -12.56 -15.06
N PRO A 352 -10.98 -11.62 -14.36
CA PRO A 352 -10.76 -11.41 -12.93
C PRO A 352 -11.19 -12.63 -12.09
N PHE A 353 -11.98 -13.55 -12.65
CA PHE A 353 -12.48 -14.73 -11.93
C PHE A 353 -11.65 -15.99 -12.15
N ASN A 354 -10.69 -15.96 -13.09
CA ASN A 354 -9.80 -17.07 -13.41
C ASN A 354 -8.35 -16.59 -13.70
N PRO A 355 -7.66 -16.00 -12.71
CA PRO A 355 -6.28 -15.54 -12.87
C PRO A 355 -5.33 -16.64 -13.31
N LYS A 356 -4.31 -16.28 -14.09
CA LYS A 356 -3.26 -17.20 -14.56
C LYS A 356 -1.89 -16.65 -14.25
N GLU A 357 -1.04 -17.45 -13.60
CA GLU A 357 0.34 -17.03 -13.37
C GLU A 357 1.05 -16.78 -14.71
N ALA A 358 1.58 -15.57 -14.87
CA ALA A 358 2.26 -15.10 -16.07
C ALA A 358 3.77 -14.94 -15.87
N GLY A 359 4.22 -14.79 -14.63
CA GLY A 359 5.63 -14.69 -14.29
C GLY A 359 5.86 -14.71 -12.78
N ARG A 360 7.09 -15.05 -12.39
CA ARG A 360 7.51 -15.11 -11.00
C ARG A 360 9.00 -14.80 -10.89
N VAL A 361 9.39 -14.02 -9.89
CA VAL A 361 10.78 -13.91 -9.44
C VAL A 361 10.85 -14.20 -7.95
N ARG A 362 12.01 -14.66 -7.49
CA ARG A 362 12.26 -14.94 -6.07
C ARG A 362 13.47 -14.13 -5.58
N ILE A 363 13.28 -13.40 -4.48
CA ILE A 363 14.28 -12.53 -3.84
C ILE A 363 14.00 -12.44 -2.34
N GLY A 364 15.04 -12.44 -1.51
CA GLY A 364 14.89 -12.53 -0.07
C GLY A 364 14.18 -13.82 0.32
N GLY A 365 13.14 -13.72 1.14
CA GLY A 365 12.37 -14.81 1.74
C GLY A 365 13.00 -15.35 3.02
N ILE A 366 12.16 -15.87 3.92
CA ILE A 366 12.57 -16.36 5.24
C ILE A 366 13.65 -17.44 5.11
N VAL A 367 13.38 -18.44 4.25
CA VAL A 367 14.27 -19.58 4.01
C VAL A 367 15.09 -19.43 2.73
N SER A 368 14.49 -18.93 1.66
CA SER A 368 15.13 -18.89 0.33
C SER A 368 16.34 -17.96 0.30
N ARG A 369 16.30 -16.84 1.03
CA ARG A 369 17.36 -15.81 1.10
C ARG A 369 17.93 -15.44 -0.28
N ALA A 370 17.08 -15.50 -1.30
CA ALA A 370 17.46 -15.39 -2.70
C ALA A 370 18.05 -14.01 -2.99
N SER A 371 19.06 -13.96 -3.85
CA SER A 371 19.84 -12.74 -4.08
C SER A 371 19.38 -11.96 -5.29
N HIS A 372 19.87 -10.72 -5.40
CA HIS A 372 19.81 -9.90 -6.59
C HIS A 372 21.19 -9.89 -7.28
N PRO A 373 21.28 -9.81 -8.62
CA PRO A 373 22.58 -9.76 -9.32
C PRO A 373 23.55 -8.67 -8.83
N LYS A 374 23.04 -7.55 -8.31
CA LYS A 374 23.81 -6.44 -7.73
C LYS A 374 24.00 -6.51 -6.20
N ALA A 375 23.48 -7.52 -5.51
CA ALA A 375 23.66 -7.64 -4.07
C ALA A 375 25.07 -8.12 -3.71
N ASN A 376 25.80 -7.33 -2.92
CA ASN A 376 27.22 -7.55 -2.62
C ASN A 376 27.51 -8.83 -1.81
N ASN A 377 26.53 -9.31 -1.04
CA ASN A 377 26.68 -10.42 -0.08
C ASN A 377 26.07 -11.74 -0.58
N GLY A 378 25.51 -11.78 -1.79
CA GLY A 378 24.97 -13.00 -2.41
C GLY A 378 23.75 -13.61 -1.72
N ALA A 379 23.15 -12.94 -0.73
CA ALA A 379 21.93 -13.36 -0.04
C ALA A 379 21.20 -12.15 0.57
N LEU A 380 19.88 -12.10 0.45
CA LEU A 380 19.07 -11.00 0.97
C LEU A 380 18.13 -11.49 2.08
N ASN A 381 17.90 -10.65 3.09
CA ASN A 381 16.85 -10.83 4.09
C ASN A 381 15.63 -9.95 3.74
N GLY A 382 14.55 -10.07 4.53
CA GLY A 382 13.23 -9.58 4.12
C GLY A 382 12.68 -10.37 2.93
N GLY A 383 11.59 -9.92 2.34
CA GLY A 383 11.01 -10.45 1.10
C GLY A 383 10.21 -9.36 0.41
N PRO A 384 9.65 -9.60 -0.79
CA PRO A 384 8.80 -8.61 -1.46
C PRO A 384 7.66 -8.17 -0.54
N GLN A 385 7.53 -6.87 -0.31
CA GLN A 385 6.50 -6.27 0.53
C GLN A 385 5.74 -5.22 -0.30
N MET A 386 5.96 -3.92 -0.12
CA MET A 386 5.24 -2.91 -0.89
C MET A 386 5.65 -2.93 -2.36
N VAL A 387 4.67 -3.07 -3.26
CA VAL A 387 4.82 -3.07 -4.72
C VAL A 387 4.13 -1.86 -5.33
N GLU A 388 4.78 -1.25 -6.32
CA GLU A 388 4.25 -0.11 -7.05
C GLU A 388 4.56 -0.24 -8.54
N ILE A 389 3.53 -0.07 -9.37
CA ILE A 389 3.64 -0.26 -10.82
C ILE A 389 3.63 1.09 -11.52
N SER A 390 4.60 1.27 -12.42
CA SER A 390 4.61 2.41 -13.34
C SER A 390 3.33 2.50 -14.18
N ARG A 391 2.88 3.72 -14.50
CA ARG A 391 1.63 3.95 -15.25
C ARG A 391 1.54 3.19 -16.58
N ASP A 392 2.66 3.03 -17.29
CA ASP A 392 2.69 2.29 -18.57
C ASP A 392 2.71 0.76 -18.41
N GLY A 393 2.71 0.25 -17.16
CA GLY A 393 2.68 -1.17 -16.82
C GLY A 393 3.98 -1.92 -17.08
N LYS A 394 5.09 -1.23 -17.40
CA LYS A 394 6.33 -1.88 -17.86
C LYS A 394 7.40 -2.05 -16.80
N ARG A 395 7.26 -1.36 -15.66
CA ARG A 395 8.20 -1.37 -14.54
C ARG A 395 7.44 -1.57 -13.25
N VAL A 396 7.95 -2.46 -12.41
CA VAL A 396 7.39 -2.78 -11.09
C VAL A 396 8.50 -2.57 -10.07
N TYR A 397 8.28 -1.67 -9.12
CA TYR A 397 9.21 -1.38 -8.05
C TYR A 397 8.68 -2.02 -6.78
N PHE A 398 9.56 -2.57 -5.94
CA PHE A 398 9.13 -3.01 -4.62
C PHE A 398 10.24 -2.96 -3.58
N THR A 399 9.79 -2.90 -2.32
CA THR A 399 10.62 -2.83 -1.11
C THR A 399 10.32 -4.03 -0.20
N ASN A 400 10.91 -4.09 1.00
CA ASN A 400 11.01 -5.36 1.73
C ASN A 400 10.63 -5.36 3.21
N SER A 401 10.20 -4.23 3.77
CA SER A 401 9.82 -4.15 5.18
C SER A 401 8.32 -4.06 5.35
N LEU A 402 7.78 -4.73 6.38
CA LEU A 402 6.36 -4.70 6.72
C LEU A 402 6.12 -3.71 7.86
N TYR A 403 6.59 -4.00 9.07
CA TYR A 403 6.34 -3.17 10.24
C TYR A 403 7.43 -3.42 11.28
N GLY A 404 8.00 -2.39 11.89
CA GLY A 404 9.22 -2.45 12.69
C GLY A 404 9.18 -3.49 13.82
N ALA A 405 8.02 -3.69 14.44
CA ALA A 405 7.85 -4.71 15.49
C ALA A 405 7.55 -6.13 14.97
N ILE A 406 7.08 -6.27 13.73
CA ILE A 406 6.71 -7.55 13.11
C ILE A 406 7.87 -8.12 12.31
N ASP A 407 8.62 -7.27 11.59
CA ASP A 407 9.84 -7.62 10.87
C ASP A 407 10.75 -8.59 11.65
N PRO A 408 11.17 -8.30 12.91
CA PRO A 408 12.04 -9.20 13.66
C PRO A 408 11.38 -10.50 14.13
N GLN A 409 10.04 -10.60 14.12
CA GLN A 409 9.37 -11.87 14.42
C GLN A 409 9.59 -12.89 13.30
N PHE A 410 9.61 -12.44 12.04
CA PHE A 410 9.77 -13.31 10.86
C PHE A 410 11.21 -13.35 10.35
N TYR A 411 11.97 -12.26 10.51
CA TYR A 411 13.38 -12.12 10.17
C TYR A 411 14.18 -11.80 11.42
N SER A 412 14.52 -12.82 12.21
CA SER A 412 15.14 -12.68 13.53
C SER A 412 16.52 -12.02 13.52
N ASP A 413 17.21 -12.03 12.39
CA ASP A 413 18.45 -11.31 12.12
C ASP A 413 18.23 -9.82 11.78
N GLY A 414 16.97 -9.37 11.78
CA GLY A 414 16.55 -8.06 11.29
C GLY A 414 16.34 -8.05 9.77
N ILE A 415 15.94 -6.88 9.25
CA ILE A 415 15.85 -6.62 7.82
C ILE A 415 16.85 -5.54 7.44
N ASP A 416 17.68 -5.85 6.45
CA ASP A 416 18.44 -4.89 5.68
C ASP A 416 17.54 -4.40 4.55
N GLY A 417 17.26 -3.09 4.54
CA GLY A 417 16.35 -2.51 3.58
C GLY A 417 16.89 -2.61 2.15
N TRP A 418 16.00 -2.84 1.19
CA TRP A 418 16.34 -2.73 -0.23
C TRP A 418 15.14 -2.32 -1.08
N MET A 419 15.43 -1.75 -2.25
CA MET A 419 14.44 -1.49 -3.30
C MET A 419 14.96 -2.06 -4.61
N VAL A 420 14.10 -2.78 -5.34
CA VAL A 420 14.42 -3.38 -6.64
C VAL A 420 13.40 -2.99 -7.70
N LYS A 421 13.73 -3.26 -8.96
CA LYS A 421 12.85 -3.04 -10.10
C LYS A 421 12.78 -4.29 -10.97
N LEU A 422 11.58 -4.61 -11.45
CA LEU A 422 11.35 -5.61 -12.47
C LEU A 422 10.99 -4.95 -13.79
N ASP A 423 11.49 -5.52 -14.88
CA ASP A 423 10.99 -5.26 -16.23
C ASP A 423 9.88 -6.25 -16.57
N VAL A 424 8.80 -5.74 -17.15
CA VAL A 424 7.63 -6.53 -17.55
C VAL A 424 7.68 -6.81 -19.06
N GLY A 425 7.51 -8.08 -19.45
CA GLY A 425 7.44 -8.49 -20.85
C GLY A 425 6.12 -8.07 -21.52
N GLU A 426 6.13 -7.92 -22.85
CA GLU A 426 4.98 -7.42 -23.63
C GLU A 426 3.69 -8.25 -23.43
N ASN A 427 3.82 -9.55 -23.14
CA ASN A 427 2.70 -10.48 -22.96
C ASN A 427 2.66 -11.05 -21.54
N GLY A 428 3.21 -10.34 -20.57
CA GLY A 428 3.50 -10.86 -19.24
C GLY A 428 4.90 -11.46 -19.16
N GLY A 429 5.22 -11.98 -17.97
CA GLY A 429 6.57 -12.34 -17.58
C GLY A 429 7.28 -11.16 -16.91
N ILE A 430 8.02 -11.46 -15.85
CA ILE A 430 8.78 -10.50 -15.08
C ILE A 430 10.21 -11.00 -14.88
N LYS A 431 11.16 -10.05 -14.88
CA LYS A 431 12.56 -10.29 -14.60
C LYS A 431 13.16 -9.10 -13.88
N PHE A 432 14.21 -9.32 -13.08
CA PHE A 432 14.95 -8.21 -12.49
C PHE A 432 15.55 -7.31 -13.56
N ASP A 433 15.45 -6.00 -13.36
CA ASP A 433 16.43 -5.09 -13.94
C ASP A 433 17.73 -5.29 -13.16
N GLU A 434 18.68 -5.99 -13.78
CA GLU A 434 19.97 -6.31 -13.16
C GLU A 434 20.78 -5.06 -12.80
N ASP A 435 20.45 -3.91 -13.39
CA ASP A 435 21.10 -2.64 -13.14
C ASP A 435 20.47 -1.79 -12.03
N PHE A 436 19.24 -2.11 -11.61
CA PHE A 436 18.54 -1.37 -10.55
C PHE A 436 18.53 -2.15 -9.24
N PHE A 437 19.31 -1.67 -8.27
CA PHE A 437 19.32 -2.18 -6.91
C PHE A 437 19.73 -1.06 -5.96
N VAL A 438 18.81 -0.66 -5.07
CA VAL A 438 19.11 0.30 -4.01
C VAL A 438 19.31 -0.49 -2.72
N ASP A 439 20.57 -0.63 -2.32
CA ASP A 439 20.92 -1.09 -0.97
C ASP A 439 20.60 0.03 0.02
N TRP A 440 19.59 -0.16 0.86
CA TRP A 440 19.07 0.93 1.67
C TRP A 440 20.05 1.32 2.78
N PRO A 441 20.23 2.62 3.07
CA PRO A 441 21.11 3.04 4.16
C PRO A 441 20.76 2.37 5.48
N LYS A 442 21.78 1.83 6.17
CA LYS A 442 21.62 1.17 7.47
C LYS A 442 20.92 2.09 8.48
N GLY A 443 20.02 1.49 9.26
CA GLY A 443 19.25 2.18 10.29
C GLY A 443 17.86 2.64 9.83
N HIS A 444 17.55 2.54 8.54
CA HIS A 444 16.20 2.75 8.02
C HIS A 444 15.77 1.55 7.17
N ARG A 445 14.45 1.35 7.05
CA ARG A 445 13.85 0.34 6.18
C ARG A 445 12.87 0.99 5.22
N PRO A 446 12.93 0.68 3.91
CA PRO A 446 12.01 1.24 2.93
C PRO A 446 10.65 0.51 2.97
N HIS A 447 9.58 1.27 2.70
CA HIS A 447 8.20 0.82 2.70
C HIS A 447 7.49 1.26 1.41
N GLN A 448 6.41 2.04 1.45
CA GLN A 448 5.64 2.40 0.25
C GLN A 448 6.47 3.26 -0.71
N VAL A 449 6.19 3.12 -2.00
CA VAL A 449 6.79 3.89 -3.10
C VAL A 449 5.69 4.74 -3.74
N ARG A 450 6.00 5.98 -4.13
CA ARG A 450 5.16 6.81 -4.99
C ARG A 450 5.98 7.37 -6.15
N LEU A 451 5.52 7.16 -7.37
CA LEU A 451 6.24 7.57 -8.57
C LEU A 451 5.87 9.00 -8.97
N GLU A 452 6.84 9.71 -9.52
CA GLU A 452 6.63 11.03 -10.09
C GLU A 452 5.52 11.02 -11.16
N GLY A 453 4.54 11.91 -10.97
CA GLY A 453 3.41 12.07 -11.88
C GLY A 453 2.32 11.00 -11.75
N GLY A 454 2.33 10.19 -10.69
CA GLY A 454 1.32 9.16 -10.39
C GLY A 454 1.77 7.75 -10.81
N ASP A 455 1.10 6.75 -10.25
CA ASP A 455 1.38 5.32 -10.35
C ASP A 455 0.08 4.51 -10.25
N CYS A 456 0.17 3.19 -10.23
CA CYS A 456 -1.01 2.32 -10.26
C CYS A 456 -1.75 2.25 -8.92
N SER A 457 -1.18 2.70 -7.80
CA SER A 457 -1.90 2.72 -6.52
C SER A 457 -2.22 4.11 -5.96
N SER A 458 -1.90 5.20 -6.68
CA SER A 458 -2.09 6.59 -6.20
C SER A 458 -3.28 7.32 -6.80
N ASP A 459 -3.78 6.88 -7.94
CA ASP A 459 -4.76 7.58 -8.74
C ASP A 459 -6.04 6.78 -8.92
N SER A 460 -7.16 7.48 -9.01
CA SER A 460 -8.43 6.91 -9.45
C SER A 460 -9.09 7.82 -10.47
N TYR A 461 -9.93 7.20 -11.30
CA TYR A 461 -10.41 7.82 -12.53
C TYR A 461 -11.94 7.85 -12.57
N CYS A 462 -12.49 8.82 -13.30
CA CYS A 462 -13.93 8.94 -13.55
C CYS A 462 -14.30 8.78 -15.02
N TYR A 463 -13.32 8.51 -15.89
CA TYR A 463 -13.52 8.28 -17.31
C TYR A 463 -12.81 6.98 -17.74
N PRO A 464 -13.35 6.25 -18.73
CA PRO A 464 -12.76 5.00 -19.24
C PRO A 464 -11.56 5.19 -20.19
#